data_AF-A0A9X5XFC4-F1
#
_entry.id   AF-A0A9X5XFC4-F1
#
_cell.length_a   1.000
_cell.length_b   1.000
_cell.length_c   1.000
_cell.angle_alpha   90.00
_cell.angle_beta   90.00
_cell.angle_gamma   90.00
#
_symmetry.space_group_name_H-M   'P 1'
#
loop_
_entity.id
_entity.type
_entity.pdbx_description
1 polymer ?
#
loop_
_entity_poly.entity_id
_entity_poly.type
_entity_poly.pdbx_seq_one_letter_code
_entity_poly.pdbx_strand_id
1 'polypeptide(L)'
;MARLARRRTRVDLSHHARSPLGTAVVNCVAYQDGARVPGGRDLVETVERIRKSDEGFVWLGLHEPTDQEFAGIADLFDLHPLAVEDAVEAHQRPKLERYGDTLFAVFKTVCYVEHKELTATSEVVNTGEIMVFVGSDFVITVRHGRHGSLGPLREELEADTRQLAKGPAAVLHAIADHVVDDYV
;
A
#
# COMPACT_ATOMS: atom_id res chain seq x y z
N MET A 1 -3.78 -23.33 39.05
CA MET A 1 -4.21 -24.34 38.07
C MET A 1 -5.43 -23.79 37.34
N ALA A 2 -5.48 -23.41 36.06
CA ALA A 2 -4.56 -23.32 34.94
C ALA A 2 -5.12 -22.19 34.04
N ARG A 3 -4.30 -21.26 33.54
CA ARG A 3 -4.72 -20.21 32.60
C ARG A 3 -4.66 -20.81 31.19
N LEU A 4 -5.79 -20.98 30.51
CA LEU A 4 -5.82 -21.42 29.11
C LEU A 4 -5.14 -20.35 28.24
N ALA A 5 -3.97 -20.70 27.72
CA ALA A 5 -3.30 -19.93 26.69
C ALA A 5 -4.11 -20.04 25.38
N ARG A 6 -4.72 -18.94 24.97
CA ARG A 6 -5.48 -18.85 23.72
C ARG A 6 -4.48 -18.88 22.56
N ARG A 7 -4.39 -20.03 21.89
CA ARG A 7 -3.49 -20.31 20.77
C ARG A 7 -3.89 -19.42 19.58
N ARG A 8 -3.13 -18.36 19.31
CA ARG A 8 -3.28 -17.52 18.11
C ARG A 8 -2.87 -18.34 16.89
N THR A 9 -3.82 -18.62 16.00
CA THR A 9 -3.56 -19.30 14.73
C THR A 9 -2.81 -18.35 13.80
N ARG A 10 -1.54 -18.65 13.52
CA ARG A 10 -0.64 -17.93 12.59
C ARG A 10 -0.94 -18.36 11.14
N VAL A 11 -0.99 -17.43 10.19
CA VAL A 11 -1.46 -17.68 8.81
C VAL A 11 -0.54 -17.03 7.78
N ASP A 12 -0.20 -17.81 6.75
CA ASP A 12 0.72 -17.44 5.67
C ASP A 12 0.09 -16.50 4.64
N LEU A 13 0.72 -15.35 4.41
CA LEU A 13 0.23 -14.29 3.51
C LEU A 13 0.90 -14.29 2.13
N SER A 14 1.83 -15.21 1.87
CA SER A 14 2.54 -15.29 0.58
C SER A 14 1.65 -15.76 -0.57
N HIS A 15 0.42 -16.21 -0.29
CA HIS A 15 -0.49 -16.81 -1.27
C HIS A 15 -1.87 -16.14 -1.26
N HIS A 16 -2.27 -15.52 -2.40
CA HIS A 16 -3.50 -14.73 -2.58
C HIS A 16 -4.80 -15.38 -2.07
N ALA A 17 -4.89 -16.71 -2.07
CA ALA A 17 -6.08 -17.45 -1.65
C ALA A 17 -6.16 -17.77 -0.14
N ARG A 18 -5.16 -17.39 0.69
CA ARG A 18 -5.08 -17.81 2.10
C ARG A 18 -4.79 -16.67 3.10
N SER A 19 -4.77 -15.43 2.65
CA SER A 19 -4.67 -14.27 3.56
C SER A 19 -5.96 -14.12 4.38
N PRO A 20 -5.91 -14.07 5.73
CA PRO A 20 -7.06 -13.71 6.57
C PRO A 20 -7.44 -12.23 6.45
N LEU A 21 -6.66 -11.42 5.71
CA LEU A 21 -6.96 -10.03 5.35
C LEU A 21 -7.80 -9.92 4.05
N GLY A 22 -8.36 -11.03 3.59
CA GLY A 22 -9.26 -11.07 2.43
C GLY A 22 -8.57 -10.88 1.08
N THR A 23 -9.36 -10.58 0.05
CA THR A 23 -8.91 -10.48 -1.35
C THR A 23 -8.22 -9.16 -1.68
N ALA A 24 -8.27 -8.20 -0.78
CA ALA A 24 -7.76 -6.84 -1.00
C ALA A 24 -6.23 -6.74 -1.01
N VAL A 25 -5.51 -7.68 -0.37
CA VAL A 25 -4.04 -7.64 -0.34
C VAL A 25 -3.47 -8.06 -1.69
N VAL A 26 -2.87 -7.10 -2.40
CA VAL A 26 -2.24 -7.31 -3.71
C VAL A 26 -0.80 -7.76 -3.54
N ASN A 27 -0.03 -7.15 -2.64
CA ASN A 27 1.35 -7.53 -2.38
C ASN A 27 1.80 -7.09 -0.98
N CYS A 28 2.81 -7.78 -0.44
CA CYS A 28 3.52 -7.40 0.77
C CYS A 28 4.99 -7.79 0.62
N VAL A 29 5.87 -6.80 0.61
CA VAL A 29 7.31 -7.02 0.42
C VAL A 29 8.08 -6.25 1.47
N ALA A 30 9.13 -6.85 2.02
CA ALA A 30 10.06 -6.19 2.90
C ALA A 30 11.36 -5.87 2.16
N TYR A 31 11.93 -4.71 2.47
CA TYR A 31 13.21 -4.26 1.92
C TYR A 31 14.16 -3.91 3.04
N GLN A 32 15.44 -4.24 2.86
CA GLN A 32 16.55 -3.84 3.72
C GLN A 32 17.68 -3.36 2.83
N ASP A 33 18.22 -2.17 3.09
CA ASP A 33 19.21 -1.49 2.25
C ASP A 33 18.82 -1.45 0.75
N GLY A 34 17.52 -1.26 0.49
CA GLY A 34 16.95 -1.22 -0.85
C GLY A 34 16.84 -2.58 -1.56
N ALA A 35 17.30 -3.66 -0.94
CA ALA A 35 17.17 -5.01 -1.49
C ALA A 35 15.92 -5.70 -0.92
N ARG A 36 15.19 -6.42 -1.79
CA ARG A 36 14.08 -7.26 -1.36
C ARG A 36 14.59 -8.39 -0.47
N VAL A 37 14.01 -8.52 0.72
CA VAL A 37 14.32 -9.63 1.64
C VAL A 37 13.16 -10.61 1.71
N PRO A 38 13.41 -11.92 1.94
CA PRO A 38 12.35 -12.90 2.13
C PRO A 38 11.41 -12.45 3.24
N GLY A 39 10.09 -12.47 3.02
CA GLY A 39 9.11 -12.18 4.06
C GLY A 39 9.23 -13.14 5.25
N GLY A 40 8.64 -12.76 6.37
CA GLY A 40 8.29 -13.72 7.43
C GLY A 40 7.20 -14.67 6.96
N ARG A 41 6.73 -15.56 7.84
CA ARG A 41 5.59 -16.43 7.50
C ARG A 41 4.32 -15.61 7.32
N ASP A 42 4.17 -14.51 8.04
CA ASP A 42 3.02 -13.62 7.97
C ASP A 42 3.42 -12.14 8.03
N LEU A 43 2.45 -11.23 7.82
CA LEU A 43 2.69 -9.77 7.81
C LEU A 43 3.20 -9.31 9.17
N VAL A 44 2.62 -9.82 10.26
CA VAL A 44 2.98 -9.43 11.62
C VAL A 44 4.44 -9.81 11.90
N GLU A 45 4.83 -11.04 11.60
CA GLU A 45 6.22 -11.51 11.74
C GLU A 45 7.19 -10.72 10.85
N THR A 46 6.76 -10.35 9.64
CA THR A 46 7.55 -9.52 8.72
C THR A 46 7.78 -8.12 9.29
N VAL A 47 6.72 -7.45 9.75
CA VAL A 47 6.77 -6.10 10.36
C VAL A 47 7.59 -6.13 11.65
N GLU A 48 7.33 -7.08 12.55
CA GLU A 48 8.09 -7.22 13.79
C GLU A 48 9.58 -7.45 13.54
N ARG A 49 9.95 -8.17 12.47
CA ARG A 49 11.36 -8.41 12.13
C ARG A 49 12.02 -7.14 11.62
N ILE A 50 11.37 -6.38 10.74
CA ILE A 50 11.90 -5.11 10.22
C ILE A 50 12.05 -4.07 11.36
N ARG A 51 11.04 -3.97 12.24
CA ARG A 51 11.11 -3.13 13.45
C ARG A 51 12.22 -3.51 14.42
N LYS A 52 12.74 -4.74 14.37
CA LYS A 52 13.85 -5.20 15.22
C LYS A 52 15.22 -4.99 14.58
N SER A 53 15.30 -4.94 13.26
CA SER A 53 16.56 -4.64 12.58
C SER A 53 16.88 -3.15 12.59
N ASP A 54 15.87 -2.28 12.77
CA ASP A 54 15.98 -0.82 12.56
C ASP A 54 16.56 -0.45 11.17
N GLU A 55 16.53 -1.42 10.25
CA GLU A 55 17.14 -1.37 8.94
C GLU A 55 16.12 -1.94 7.96
N GLY A 56 15.41 -1.06 7.26
CA GLY A 56 14.46 -1.43 6.21
C GLY A 56 13.03 -0.96 6.43
N PHE A 57 12.15 -1.39 5.53
CA PHE A 57 10.73 -1.08 5.60
C PHE A 57 9.86 -2.14 4.89
N VAL A 58 8.58 -2.18 5.22
CA VAL A 58 7.58 -3.01 4.53
C VAL A 58 6.77 -2.16 3.56
N TRP A 59 6.60 -2.62 2.32
CA TRP A 59 5.66 -2.02 1.37
C TRP A 59 4.48 -2.96 1.11
N LEU A 60 3.33 -2.59 1.67
CA LEU A 60 2.05 -3.27 1.56
C LEU A 60 1.15 -2.59 0.51
N GLY A 61 0.62 -3.36 -0.44
CA GLY A 61 -0.31 -2.88 -1.44
C GLY A 61 -1.71 -3.48 -1.24
N LEU A 62 -2.71 -2.60 -1.15
CA LEU A 62 -4.12 -2.92 -1.02
C LEU A 62 -4.90 -2.39 -2.22
N HIS A 63 -5.94 -3.11 -2.63
CA HIS A 63 -6.88 -2.68 -3.65
C HIS A 63 -8.31 -2.80 -3.11
N GLU A 64 -9.01 -1.66 -3.07
CA GLU A 64 -10.41 -1.52 -2.62
C GLU A 64 -10.71 -2.33 -1.34
N PRO A 65 -9.93 -2.16 -0.25
CA PRO A 65 -10.14 -2.94 0.96
C PRO A 65 -11.46 -2.55 1.62
N THR A 66 -12.17 -3.53 2.14
CA THR A 66 -13.30 -3.27 3.06
C THR A 66 -12.79 -2.81 4.42
N ASP A 67 -13.66 -2.15 5.21
CA ASP A 67 -13.36 -1.77 6.60
C ASP A 67 -12.79 -2.94 7.41
N GLN A 68 -13.38 -4.13 7.26
CA GLN A 68 -13.00 -5.31 8.00
C GLN A 68 -11.60 -5.82 7.60
N GLU A 69 -11.27 -5.75 6.30
CA GLU A 69 -9.95 -6.14 5.79
C GLU A 69 -8.87 -5.14 6.23
N PHE A 70 -9.21 -3.84 6.29
CA PHE A 70 -8.24 -2.80 6.63
C PHE A 70 -8.04 -2.60 8.13
N ALA A 71 -9.03 -2.91 8.97
CA ALA A 71 -8.95 -2.71 10.42
C ALA A 71 -7.72 -3.38 11.07
N GLY A 72 -7.43 -4.64 10.72
CA GLY A 72 -6.26 -5.34 11.29
C GLY A 72 -4.91 -4.76 10.84
N ILE A 73 -4.88 -4.11 9.67
CA ILE A 73 -3.69 -3.43 9.15
C ILE A 73 -3.55 -2.08 9.86
N ALA A 74 -4.64 -1.32 9.99
CA ALA A 74 -4.67 -0.07 10.72
C ALA A 74 -4.14 -0.23 12.15
N ASP A 75 -4.60 -1.25 12.87
CA ASP A 75 -4.13 -1.55 14.23
C ASP A 75 -2.63 -1.93 14.27
N LEU A 76 -2.15 -2.71 13.29
CA LEU A 76 -0.76 -3.18 13.25
C LEU A 76 0.25 -2.04 13.02
N PHE A 77 -0.14 -1.07 12.20
CA PHE A 77 0.68 0.07 11.81
C PHE A 77 0.36 1.35 12.59
N ASP A 78 -0.56 1.29 13.56
CA ASP A 78 -1.00 2.43 14.37
C ASP A 78 -1.49 3.61 13.49
N LEU A 79 -2.30 3.29 12.48
CA LEU A 79 -2.83 4.28 11.54
C LEU A 79 -3.94 5.11 12.19
N HIS A 80 -3.93 6.42 11.93
CA HIS A 80 -4.93 7.31 12.50
C HIS A 80 -6.34 6.99 11.95
N PRO A 81 -7.38 6.87 12.81
CA PRO A 81 -8.71 6.43 12.39
C PRO A 81 -9.33 7.25 11.24
N LEU A 82 -9.15 8.58 11.26
CA LEU A 82 -9.67 9.44 10.18
C LEU A 82 -9.01 9.17 8.82
N ALA A 83 -7.71 8.85 8.81
CA ALA A 83 -7.02 8.53 7.56
C ALA A 83 -7.40 7.13 7.06
N VAL A 84 -7.74 6.21 7.97
CA VAL A 84 -8.26 4.88 7.64
C VAL A 84 -9.65 5.00 7.02
N GLU A 85 -10.55 5.78 7.62
CA GLU A 85 -11.88 6.08 7.07
C GLU A 85 -11.77 6.66 5.65
N ASP A 86 -10.94 7.69 5.46
CA ASP A 86 -10.68 8.28 4.14
C ASP A 86 -10.17 7.27 3.11
N ALA A 87 -9.34 6.32 3.54
CA ALA A 87 -8.77 5.30 2.67
C ALA A 87 -9.75 4.17 2.32
N VAL A 88 -10.80 3.96 3.10
CA VAL A 88 -11.87 2.99 2.76
C VAL A 88 -12.96 3.65 1.94
N GLU A 89 -13.47 4.82 2.36
CA GLU A 89 -14.56 5.53 1.70
C GLU A 89 -14.18 6.08 0.31
N ALA A 90 -12.88 6.30 0.09
CA ALA A 90 -12.31 6.88 -1.12
C ALA A 90 -12.91 8.26 -1.45
N HIS A 91 -12.86 8.64 -2.74
CA HIS A 91 -13.43 9.89 -3.26
C HIS A 91 -12.83 11.16 -2.64
N GLN A 92 -11.62 11.05 -2.11
CA GLN A 92 -10.96 12.13 -1.39
C GLN A 92 -10.29 13.11 -2.36
N ARG A 93 -10.24 14.39 -1.98
CA ARG A 93 -9.46 15.38 -2.73
C ARG A 93 -7.97 15.11 -2.53
N PRO A 94 -7.11 15.42 -3.54
CA PRO A 94 -5.67 15.37 -3.34
C PRO A 94 -5.24 16.17 -2.11
N LYS A 95 -4.47 15.54 -1.23
CA LYS A 95 -3.99 16.14 0.02
C LYS A 95 -2.75 15.43 0.53
N LEU A 96 -2.02 16.12 1.41
CA LEU A 96 -0.95 15.54 2.21
C LEU A 96 -1.16 16.00 3.66
N GLU A 97 -1.32 15.05 4.56
CA GLU A 97 -1.59 15.27 5.97
C GLU A 97 -0.58 14.50 6.82
N ARG A 98 -0.30 15.01 8.02
CA ARG A 98 0.59 14.36 9.00
C ARG A 98 -0.22 13.97 10.24
N TYR A 99 -0.16 12.70 10.60
CA TYR A 99 -0.75 12.14 11.80
C TYR A 99 0.36 11.51 12.66
N GLY A 100 0.82 12.24 13.67
CA GLY A 100 1.98 11.82 14.46
C GLY A 100 3.22 11.71 13.57
N ASP A 101 3.78 10.52 13.47
CA ASP A 101 4.94 10.23 12.62
C ASP A 101 4.59 9.60 11.26
N THR A 102 3.30 9.43 10.99
CA THR A 102 2.80 8.90 9.71
C THR A 102 2.36 10.05 8.80
N LEU A 103 2.80 10.04 7.55
CA LEU A 103 2.26 10.87 6.48
C LEU A 103 1.14 10.12 5.76
N PHE A 104 0.07 10.82 5.42
CA PHE A 104 -1.03 10.34 4.60
C PHE A 104 -1.17 11.23 3.37
N ALA A 105 -0.97 10.65 2.20
CA ALA A 105 -1.10 11.34 0.92
C ALA A 105 -2.24 10.73 0.10
N VAL A 106 -2.98 11.58 -0.62
CA VAL A 106 -4.01 11.17 -1.58
C VAL A 106 -3.63 11.72 -2.94
N PHE A 107 -3.54 10.84 -3.93
CA PHE A 107 -3.33 11.17 -5.33
C PHE A 107 -4.55 10.77 -6.15
N LYS A 108 -4.95 11.62 -7.09
CA LYS A 108 -5.91 11.24 -8.15
C LYS A 108 -5.13 10.73 -9.34
N THR A 109 -5.57 9.61 -9.91
CA THR A 109 -5.06 9.10 -11.18
C THR A 109 -6.10 9.31 -12.27
N VAL A 110 -5.62 9.53 -13.49
CA VAL A 110 -6.45 9.63 -14.69
C VAL A 110 -5.85 8.72 -15.75
N CYS A 111 -6.69 8.14 -16.58
CA CYS A 111 -6.23 7.41 -17.76
C CYS A 111 -7.25 7.55 -18.89
N TYR A 112 -6.73 7.60 -20.11
CA TYR A 112 -7.57 7.57 -21.29
C TYR A 112 -8.03 6.14 -21.56
N VAL A 113 -9.33 5.96 -21.75
CA VAL A 113 -9.91 4.69 -22.15
C VAL A 113 -9.88 4.64 -23.67
N GLU A 114 -9.18 3.65 -24.24
CA GLU A 114 -9.19 3.46 -25.69
C GLU A 114 -10.57 3.02 -26.17
N HIS A 115 -11.10 3.72 -27.18
CA HIS A 115 -12.34 3.38 -27.85
C HIS A 115 -12.07 3.18 -29.34
N LYS A 116 -12.57 2.07 -29.91
CA LYS A 116 -12.51 1.83 -31.36
C LYS A 116 -13.36 2.84 -32.13
N GLU A 117 -14.49 3.23 -31.55
CA GLU A 117 -15.36 4.29 -32.05
C GLU A 117 -15.89 5.09 -30.85
N LEU A 118 -15.73 6.41 -30.89
CA LEU A 118 -16.26 7.30 -29.85
C LEU A 118 -17.74 7.61 -30.13
N THR A 119 -18.57 7.38 -29.12
CA THR A 119 -19.98 7.79 -29.11
C THR A 119 -20.16 8.96 -28.17
N ALA A 120 -21.30 9.66 -28.25
CA ALA A 120 -21.62 10.76 -27.33
C ALA A 120 -21.71 10.32 -25.85
N THR A 121 -21.77 9.02 -25.57
CA THR A 121 -21.83 8.44 -24.22
C THR A 121 -20.57 7.67 -23.83
N SER A 122 -19.53 7.68 -24.66
CA SER A 122 -18.28 6.98 -24.36
C SER A 122 -17.57 7.65 -23.19
N GLU A 123 -17.27 6.89 -22.14
CA GLU A 123 -16.41 7.33 -21.04
C GLU A 123 -14.95 7.33 -21.53
N VAL A 124 -14.47 8.51 -21.96
CA VAL A 124 -13.14 8.66 -22.58
C VAL A 124 -12.02 8.70 -21.53
N VAL A 125 -12.36 9.02 -20.29
CA VAL A 125 -11.42 9.14 -19.18
C VAL A 125 -11.95 8.34 -18.00
N ASN A 126 -11.09 7.50 -17.43
CA ASN A 126 -11.35 6.81 -16.17
C ASN A 126 -10.46 7.40 -15.08
N THR A 127 -11.04 7.64 -13.90
CA THR A 127 -10.34 8.20 -12.74
C THR A 127 -10.16 7.15 -11.67
N GLY A 128 -9.04 7.21 -10.95
CA GLY A 128 -8.77 6.40 -9.77
C GLY A 128 -8.11 7.20 -8.67
N GLU A 129 -7.76 6.50 -7.60
CA GLU A 129 -7.12 7.09 -6.42
C GLU A 129 -6.04 6.17 -5.89
N ILE A 130 -4.92 6.78 -5.51
CA ILE A 130 -3.85 6.12 -4.77
C ILE A 130 -3.69 6.88 -3.46
N MET A 131 -4.04 6.24 -2.35
CA MET A 131 -3.70 6.74 -1.02
C MET A 131 -2.41 6.07 -0.54
N VAL A 132 -1.55 6.84 0.11
CA VAL A 132 -0.25 6.36 0.59
C VAL A 132 -0.07 6.74 2.04
N PHE A 133 0.09 5.74 2.90
CA PHE A 133 0.57 5.92 4.27
C PHE A 133 2.07 5.68 4.30
N VAL A 134 2.81 6.59 4.93
CA VAL A 134 4.27 6.50 5.03
C VAL A 134 4.68 6.69 6.48
N GLY A 135 5.19 5.63 7.10
CA GLY A 135 5.86 5.67 8.40
C GLY A 135 7.37 5.60 8.24
N SER A 136 8.09 5.46 9.35
CA SER A 136 9.55 5.28 9.34
C SER A 136 9.99 3.93 8.79
N ASP A 137 9.16 2.89 8.95
CA ASP A 137 9.44 1.49 8.64
C ASP A 137 8.37 0.85 7.73
N PHE A 138 7.46 1.65 7.15
CA PHE A 138 6.43 1.13 6.25
C PHE A 138 5.96 2.13 5.19
N VAL A 139 5.46 1.55 4.09
CA VAL A 139 4.63 2.20 3.08
C VAL A 139 3.39 1.34 2.86
N ILE A 140 2.21 1.91 2.97
CA ILE A 140 0.95 1.23 2.64
C ILE A 140 0.29 2.02 1.51
N THR A 141 0.04 1.37 0.38
CA THR A 141 -0.68 1.97 -0.74
C THR A 141 -2.06 1.35 -0.83
N VAL A 142 -3.11 2.18 -0.82
CA VAL A 142 -4.50 1.77 -1.03
C VAL A 142 -4.97 2.33 -2.37
N ARG A 143 -5.48 1.44 -3.23
CA ARG A 143 -5.91 1.80 -4.58
C ARG A 143 -7.39 1.61 -4.77
N HIS A 144 -8.04 2.63 -5.32
CA HIS A 144 -9.42 2.58 -5.78
C HIS A 144 -9.49 2.87 -7.28
N GLY A 145 -10.36 2.15 -7.99
CA GLY A 145 -10.49 2.24 -9.43
C GLY A 145 -9.61 1.27 -10.21
N ARG A 146 -9.84 1.22 -11.53
CA ARG A 146 -9.34 0.15 -12.40
C ARG A 146 -7.90 0.34 -12.90
N HIS A 147 -7.28 1.48 -12.62
CA HIS A 147 -5.99 1.90 -13.19
C HIS A 147 -5.03 2.41 -12.10
N GLY A 148 -3.80 2.78 -12.47
CA GLY A 148 -2.75 3.19 -11.53
C GLY A 148 -1.99 2.02 -10.90
N SER A 149 -1.68 0.98 -11.69
CA SER A 149 -0.91 -0.16 -11.18
C SER A 149 0.49 0.24 -10.75
N LEU A 150 0.80 0.03 -9.47
CA LEU A 150 2.13 0.28 -8.92
C LEU A 150 3.09 -0.92 -9.11
N GLY A 151 2.69 -1.93 -9.88
CA GLY A 151 3.54 -3.09 -10.19
C GLY A 151 4.82 -2.68 -10.93
N PRO A 152 4.72 -2.05 -12.12
CA PRO A 152 5.89 -1.58 -12.88
C PRO A 152 6.77 -0.62 -12.07
N LEU A 153 6.16 0.36 -11.38
CA LEU A 153 6.90 1.30 -10.52
C LEU A 153 7.71 0.57 -9.43
N ARG A 154 7.16 -0.50 -8.86
CA ARG A 154 7.88 -1.31 -7.88
C ARG A 154 9.05 -2.04 -8.53
N GLU A 155 8.87 -2.63 -9.71
CA GLU A 155 9.94 -3.33 -10.43
C GLU A 155 11.09 -2.36 -10.78
N GLU A 156 10.76 -1.14 -11.20
CA GLU A 156 11.74 -0.07 -11.44
C GLU A 156 12.51 0.31 -10.17
N LEU A 157 11.80 0.49 -9.05
CA LEU A 157 12.42 0.78 -7.76
C LEU A 157 13.27 -0.39 -7.24
N GLU A 158 12.84 -1.63 -7.46
CA GLU A 158 13.62 -2.83 -7.12
C GLU A 158 14.89 -2.95 -7.98
N ALA A 159 14.88 -2.41 -9.21
CA ALA A 159 16.05 -2.34 -10.07
C ALA A 159 17.06 -1.24 -9.66
N ASP A 160 16.61 -0.17 -8.99
CA ASP A 160 17.49 0.85 -8.39
C ASP A 160 17.52 0.75 -6.85
N THR A 161 18.27 -0.25 -6.36
CA THR A 161 18.51 -0.48 -4.94
C THR A 161 18.98 0.77 -4.18
N ARG A 162 19.75 1.67 -4.81
CA ARG A 162 20.22 2.89 -4.13
C ARG A 162 19.10 3.88 -3.88
N GLN A 163 18.14 3.96 -4.81
CA GLN A 163 16.96 4.78 -4.62
C GLN A 163 16.06 4.17 -3.54
N LEU A 164 15.83 2.86 -3.57
CA LEU A 164 14.97 2.19 -2.59
C LEU A 164 15.58 2.16 -1.18
N ALA A 165 16.92 2.18 -1.06
CA ALA A 165 17.63 2.29 0.22
C ALA A 165 17.40 3.63 0.94
N LYS A 166 16.90 4.66 0.25
CA LYS A 166 16.49 5.94 0.88
C LYS A 166 15.23 5.78 1.75
N GLY A 167 14.57 4.62 1.70
CA GLY A 167 13.47 4.27 2.59
C GLY A 167 12.08 4.67 2.11
N PRO A 168 11.07 4.62 3.00
CA PRO A 168 9.66 4.82 2.67
C PRO A 168 9.34 6.10 1.88
N ALA A 169 10.01 7.22 2.19
CA ALA A 169 9.81 8.49 1.52
C ALA A 169 10.18 8.45 0.02
N ALA A 170 11.13 7.59 -0.37
CA ALA A 170 11.50 7.42 -1.78
C ALA A 170 10.39 6.77 -2.58
N VAL A 171 9.63 5.85 -1.97
CA VAL A 171 8.45 5.24 -2.60
C VAL A 171 7.34 6.27 -2.78
N LEU A 172 7.08 7.11 -1.77
CA LEU A 172 6.10 8.19 -1.90
C LEU A 172 6.47 9.16 -3.03
N HIS A 173 7.74 9.57 -3.09
CA HIS A 173 8.23 10.41 -4.18
C HIS A 173 8.02 9.75 -5.54
N ALA A 174 8.41 8.48 -5.69
CA ALA A 174 8.26 7.76 -6.95
C ALA A 174 6.80 7.61 -7.37
N ILE A 175 5.88 7.39 -6.42
CA ILE A 175 4.43 7.37 -6.71
C ILE A 175 3.96 8.76 -7.17
N ALA A 176 4.39 9.82 -6.49
CA ALA A 176 4.02 11.19 -6.86
C ALA A 176 4.50 11.54 -8.27
N ASP A 177 5.76 11.22 -8.58
CA ASP A 177 6.40 11.42 -9.88
C ASP A 177 5.65 10.66 -10.99
N HIS A 178 5.42 9.36 -10.77
CA HIS A 178 4.67 8.51 -11.70
C HIS A 178 3.25 9.03 -11.95
N VAL A 179 2.53 9.44 -10.91
CA VAL A 179 1.18 9.99 -11.06
C VAL A 179 1.22 11.30 -11.85
N VAL A 180 2.19 12.19 -11.59
CA VAL A 180 2.32 13.46 -12.31
C VAL A 180 2.64 13.22 -13.79
N ASP A 181 3.51 12.27 -14.11
CA ASP A 181 3.86 11.91 -15.49
C ASP A 181 2.64 11.37 -16.26
N ASP A 182 1.77 10.59 -15.62
CA ASP A 182 0.53 10.08 -16.23
C ASP A 182 -0.49 11.19 -16.62
N TYR A 183 -0.36 12.41 -16.09
CA TYR A 183 -1.22 13.54 -16.47
C TYR A 183 -0.78 14.28 -17.75
N VAL A 184 0.48 14.10 -18.19
CA VAL A 184 1.11 14.88 -19.27
C VAL A 184 1.09 14.13 -20.60
#